data_AF-A0A7X4KWZ4-F1
#
_entry.id   AF-A0A7X4KWZ4-F1
#
_cell.length_a   1.000
_cell.length_b   1.000
_cell.length_c   1.000
_cell.angle_alpha   90.00
_cell.angle_beta   90.00
_cell.angle_gamma   90.00
#
_symmetry.space_group_name_H-M   'P 1'
#
loop_
_entity.id
_entity.type
_entity.pdbx_description
1 polymer ?
#
loop_
_entity_poly.entity_id
_entity_poly.type
_entity_poly.pdbx_seq_one_letter_code
_entity_poly.pdbx_strand_id
1 'polypeptide(L)'
;MIPAPARARETRRPARRRGCEPAGHGGVSLRRSAAAGAVAAAVLAGIGAAPGRAADDLSLAAKAALFDVDLAERFLAADGQVRVRRRLPTAEHPYVTWNMSDTAYMTGLYCAAQTWRQLATGDPEAARRARTAAAALRHLVAVTGRDGLLARASAPIDEPWLDDGTWRESPDGRRRWRGNVSSDQVDAAMFGLFVYTMHLADAREREAIGETVAAVVDAIVDDGLRIIGYDGRPTRWGRYEPAYVAGEEPMNALLMLQMVKVAHELTGLPRFGREYARLLQMGYARIGEGARLDRPPREANHSDDVLIALALYPLLELETDAAVRLHYERAAHRWFHGRTYPGIDVEGNPLATFLHRHWTGDRTYDAAALDTLRGVPLDMKWNAGTIETYARRFGFSFTADPVAPLTGDGPLPIAQRGRTWSFLVHNPYRVGGDRHAVAPFETNGLDYLVSYWFGRAHGMIRAED
;
A
#
# COMPACT_ATOMS: atom_id res chain seq x y z
N MET A 1 41.67 -40.89 -20.38
CA MET A 1 43.12 -40.61 -20.51
C MET A 1 43.33 -39.14 -20.19
N ILE A 2 43.98 -38.88 -19.05
CA ILE A 2 44.61 -37.60 -18.62
C ILE A 2 45.76 -37.32 -19.62
N PRO A 3 46.12 -36.07 -20.01
CA PRO A 3 46.74 -35.13 -19.06
C PRO A 3 46.59 -33.61 -19.25
N ALA A 4 46.69 -32.92 -18.11
CA ALA A 4 47.17 -31.53 -17.98
C ALA A 4 48.71 -31.48 -18.16
N PRO A 5 49.35 -30.28 -18.33
CA PRO A 5 49.91 -29.63 -17.13
C PRO A 5 50.16 -28.09 -17.16
N ALA A 6 50.37 -27.57 -15.93
CA ALA A 6 51.27 -26.51 -15.41
C ALA A 6 51.22 -25.05 -15.97
N ARG A 7 50.98 -24.00 -15.15
CA ARG A 7 51.82 -23.32 -14.10
C ARG A 7 53.18 -22.85 -14.64
N ALA A 8 53.77 -21.67 -14.36
CA ALA A 8 53.61 -20.53 -13.45
C ALA A 8 54.47 -19.35 -14.04
N ARG A 9 54.41 -18.08 -13.62
CA ARG A 9 55.15 -17.51 -12.46
C ARG A 9 54.97 -15.99 -12.37
N GLU A 10 54.94 -15.51 -11.13
CA GLU A 10 55.01 -14.11 -10.69
C GLU A 10 56.34 -13.41 -10.98
N THR A 11 56.34 -12.06 -10.99
CA THR A 11 57.39 -11.19 -10.38
C THR A 11 56.79 -9.79 -10.15
N ARG A 12 56.52 -9.39 -8.90
CA ARG A 12 57.32 -8.54 -7.96
C ARG A 12 57.46 -7.04 -8.31
N ARG A 13 56.90 -6.22 -7.39
CA ARG A 13 57.10 -4.77 -7.14
C ARG A 13 58.58 -4.34 -7.05
N PRO A 14 58.82 -3.01 -7.06
CA PRO A 14 59.23 -2.37 -5.79
C PRO A 14 58.55 -1.02 -5.49
N ALA A 15 58.64 -0.62 -4.22
CA ALA A 15 58.17 0.62 -3.63
C ALA A 15 59.34 1.52 -3.21
N ARG A 16 59.09 2.85 -3.09
CA ARG A 16 59.72 3.86 -2.19
C ARG A 16 59.50 5.26 -2.82
N ARG A 17 59.44 6.42 -2.14
CA ARG A 17 59.18 6.90 -0.76
C ARG A 17 59.32 8.44 -0.82
N ARG A 18 58.44 9.15 -0.10
CA ARG A 18 58.64 10.39 0.72
C ARG A 18 58.94 11.78 0.12
N GLY A 19 58.23 12.75 0.72
CA GLY A 19 58.68 14.10 1.11
C GLY A 19 58.14 15.20 0.18
N CYS A 20 57.81 16.43 0.58
CA CYS A 20 57.71 17.16 1.84
C CYS A 20 57.14 18.54 1.43
N GLU A 21 56.26 19.19 2.22
CA GLU A 21 55.92 20.61 2.01
C GLU A 21 57.12 21.52 2.33
N PRO A 22 57.17 22.76 1.81
CA PRO A 22 56.72 23.90 2.63
C PRO A 22 56.07 25.07 1.86
N ALA A 23 55.52 25.98 2.67
CA ALA A 23 54.75 27.20 2.39
C ALA A 23 55.50 28.36 1.71
N GLY A 24 54.75 29.37 1.20
CA GLY A 24 55.18 30.77 1.23
C GLY A 24 54.76 31.72 0.09
N HIS A 25 53.63 32.42 0.29
CA HIS A 25 53.38 33.87 0.10
C HIS A 25 53.68 34.61 -1.22
N GLY A 26 52.66 35.37 -1.70
CA GLY A 26 52.82 36.54 -2.56
C GLY A 26 51.52 36.99 -3.22
N GLY A 27 50.75 37.87 -2.56
CA GLY A 27 49.47 38.37 -3.08
C GLY A 27 49.57 39.65 -3.92
N VAL A 28 48.55 39.89 -4.77
CA VAL A 28 48.14 41.23 -5.25
C VAL A 28 46.61 41.27 -5.45
N SER A 29 45.93 41.76 -4.42
CA SER A 29 44.83 42.77 -4.39
C SER A 29 44.12 43.21 -5.70
N LEU A 30 42.77 43.09 -5.78
CA LEU A 30 41.77 44.20 -5.71
C LEU A 30 40.43 43.94 -6.45
N ARG A 31 39.35 44.17 -5.69
CA ARG A 31 38.03 44.78 -6.01
C ARG A 31 36.78 43.92 -6.37
N ARG A 32 35.84 44.06 -5.42
CA ARG A 32 34.37 43.86 -5.38
C ARG A 32 33.57 44.40 -6.58
N SER A 33 32.41 43.76 -6.84
CA SER A 33 31.03 44.29 -7.07
C SER A 33 30.15 43.09 -7.52
N ALA A 34 29.15 42.56 -6.80
CA ALA A 34 27.84 43.05 -6.34
C ALA A 34 26.74 43.16 -7.43
N ALA A 35 25.54 42.65 -7.06
CA ALA A 35 24.21 42.67 -7.69
C ALA A 35 23.94 41.60 -8.78
N ALA A 36 23.11 40.57 -8.54
CA ALA A 36 21.66 40.55 -8.28
C ALA A 36 20.82 40.94 -9.51
N GLY A 37 20.24 39.93 -10.16
CA GLY A 37 19.24 40.06 -11.22
C GLY A 37 18.22 38.93 -11.09
N ALA A 38 17.04 39.28 -10.60
CA ALA A 38 15.91 38.40 -10.36
C ALA A 38 15.21 38.00 -11.65
N VAL A 39 14.76 36.74 -11.75
CA VAL A 39 13.70 36.33 -12.67
C VAL A 39 12.72 35.42 -11.92
N ALA A 40 11.54 36.00 -11.67
CA ALA A 40 10.21 35.42 -11.54
C ALA A 40 10.01 34.16 -10.65
N ALA A 41 9.71 34.40 -9.37
CA ALA A 41 8.82 33.55 -8.60
C ALA A 41 7.40 34.10 -8.71
N ALA A 42 6.54 33.44 -9.49
CA ALA A 42 5.12 33.68 -9.48
C ALA A 42 4.40 32.32 -9.49
N VAL A 43 3.56 32.15 -8.47
CA VAL A 43 2.40 31.26 -8.30
C VAL A 43 2.52 30.47 -7.00
N LEU A 44 1.93 31.05 -5.95
CA LEU A 44 1.01 30.41 -4.99
C LEU A 44 0.64 31.44 -3.91
N ALA A 45 -0.06 32.50 -4.32
CA ALA A 45 -1.00 33.16 -3.44
C ALA A 45 -2.33 32.39 -3.53
N GLY A 46 -2.32 31.17 -3.01
CA GLY A 46 -3.52 30.46 -2.60
C GLY A 46 -3.68 30.74 -1.12
N ILE A 47 -4.83 31.31 -0.76
CA ILE A 47 -5.29 31.62 0.60
C ILE A 47 -4.61 30.75 1.65
N GLY A 48 -3.82 31.38 2.52
CA GLY A 48 -3.34 30.74 3.74
C GLY A 48 -4.56 30.35 4.57
N ALA A 49 -4.98 29.10 4.45
CA ALA A 49 -5.58 28.43 5.57
C ALA A 49 -4.49 28.43 6.65
N ALA A 50 -4.74 29.13 7.77
CA ALA A 50 -4.03 28.81 9.00
C ALA A 50 -4.03 27.28 9.13
N PRO A 51 -2.94 26.63 9.60
CA PRO A 51 -2.93 25.18 9.80
C PRO A 51 -4.19 24.83 10.57
N GLY A 52 -5.14 24.20 9.86
CA GLY A 52 -6.46 23.92 10.40
C GLY A 52 -6.20 23.04 11.61
N ARG A 53 -6.47 23.57 12.80
CA ARG A 53 -6.41 22.76 14.01
C ARG A 53 -7.25 21.52 13.74
N ALA A 54 -6.67 20.34 13.97
CA ALA A 54 -7.42 19.10 13.80
C ALA A 54 -8.73 19.18 14.60
N ALA A 55 -9.77 18.49 14.12
CA ALA A 55 -11.05 18.36 14.82
C ALA A 55 -10.90 17.73 16.22
N ASP A 56 -9.74 17.14 16.53
CA ASP A 56 -9.37 16.54 17.80
C ASP A 56 -8.03 17.09 18.33
N ASP A 57 -7.72 16.78 19.59
CA ASP A 57 -6.46 17.12 20.26
C ASP A 57 -5.47 15.95 20.36
N LEU A 58 -5.61 14.91 19.52
CA LEU A 58 -4.73 13.75 19.51
C LEU A 58 -3.42 14.04 18.75
N SER A 59 -2.30 13.53 19.26
CA SER A 59 -1.07 13.39 18.47
C SER A 59 -1.24 12.33 17.38
N LEU A 60 -0.30 12.27 16.42
CA LEU A 60 -0.32 11.21 15.40
C LEU A 60 -0.26 9.82 16.06
N ALA A 61 0.61 9.65 17.05
CA ALA A 61 0.73 8.41 17.80
C ALA A 61 -0.55 8.04 18.56
N ALA A 62 -1.23 9.01 19.19
CA ALA A 62 -2.47 8.75 19.91
C ALA A 62 -3.62 8.38 18.97
N LYS A 63 -3.70 9.04 17.80
CA LYS A 63 -4.65 8.71 16.74
C LYS A 63 -4.38 7.33 16.13
N ALA A 64 -3.12 6.97 15.91
CA ALA A 64 -2.73 5.61 15.50
C ALA A 64 -3.15 4.56 16.53
N ALA A 65 -2.90 4.79 17.82
CA ALA A 65 -3.29 3.88 18.89
C ALA A 65 -4.82 3.71 18.96
N LEU A 66 -5.57 4.81 18.81
CA LEU A 66 -7.03 4.79 18.79
C LEU A 66 -7.58 3.96 17.62
N PHE A 67 -7.06 4.17 16.40
CA PHE A 67 -7.46 3.39 15.23
C PHE A 67 -7.05 1.91 15.32
N ASP A 68 -5.90 1.60 15.95
CA ASP A 68 -5.46 0.21 16.15
C ASP A 68 -6.37 -0.54 17.14
N VAL A 69 -6.78 0.12 18.24
CA VAL A 69 -7.76 -0.43 19.18
C VAL A 69 -9.12 -0.63 18.51
N ASP A 70 -9.59 0.37 17.77
CA ASP A 70 -10.84 0.29 17.02
C ASP A 70 -10.87 -0.91 16.05
N LEU A 71 -9.82 -1.03 15.24
CA LEU A 71 -9.68 -2.11 14.27
C LEU A 71 -9.67 -3.47 14.98
N ALA A 72 -8.87 -3.61 16.03
CA ALA A 72 -8.76 -4.86 16.79
C ALA A 72 -10.09 -5.27 17.46
N GLU A 73 -10.84 -4.32 18.02
CA GLU A 73 -12.08 -4.61 18.74
C GLU A 73 -13.29 -4.83 17.83
N ARG A 74 -13.36 -4.14 16.68
CA ARG A 74 -14.60 -4.06 15.87
C ARG A 74 -14.49 -4.58 14.44
N PHE A 75 -13.27 -4.82 13.95
CA PHE A 75 -13.04 -5.20 12.55
C PHE A 75 -12.10 -6.40 12.37
N LEU A 76 -11.30 -6.76 13.36
CA LEU A 76 -10.44 -7.94 13.30
C LEU A 76 -11.21 -9.19 13.73
N ALA A 77 -11.40 -10.11 12.80
CA ALA A 77 -11.96 -11.42 13.11
C ALA A 77 -10.94 -12.27 13.90
N ALA A 78 -11.44 -13.24 14.66
CA ALA A 78 -10.60 -14.11 15.50
C ALA A 78 -9.54 -14.91 14.73
N ASP A 79 -9.74 -15.10 13.42
CA ASP A 79 -8.80 -15.77 12.51
C ASP A 79 -7.82 -14.83 11.82
N GLY A 80 -7.78 -13.54 12.19
CA GLY A 80 -6.84 -12.55 11.66
C GLY A 80 -7.33 -11.79 10.42
N GLN A 81 -8.50 -12.11 9.91
CA GLN A 81 -9.10 -11.39 8.77
C GLN A 81 -9.58 -10.00 9.17
N VAL A 82 -9.24 -8.98 8.38
CA VAL A 82 -9.71 -7.61 8.59
C VAL A 82 -10.98 -7.33 7.79
N ARG A 83 -12.07 -7.00 8.49
CA ARG A 83 -13.34 -6.59 7.88
C ARG A 83 -13.32 -5.11 7.51
N VAL A 84 -14.07 -4.74 6.48
CA VAL A 84 -14.00 -3.39 5.89
C VAL A 84 -15.05 -2.46 6.49
N ARG A 85 -16.33 -2.79 6.26
CA ARG A 85 -17.46 -1.92 6.58
C ARG A 85 -18.42 -2.63 7.52
N ARG A 86 -18.47 -2.16 8.76
CA ARG A 86 -19.27 -2.72 9.85
C ARG A 86 -20.68 -2.15 9.78
N ARG A 87 -21.66 -3.01 9.55
CA ARG A 87 -23.10 -2.66 9.60
C ARG A 87 -23.55 -2.62 11.05
N LEU A 88 -24.24 -1.55 11.42
CA LEU A 88 -24.83 -1.40 12.74
C LEU A 88 -26.14 -2.20 12.83
N PRO A 89 -26.50 -2.73 14.02
CA PRO A 89 -27.76 -3.43 14.23
C PRO A 89 -28.97 -2.58 13.86
N THR A 90 -30.00 -3.21 13.28
CA THR A 90 -31.32 -2.61 13.02
C THR A 90 -32.42 -3.41 13.72
N ALA A 91 -33.68 -2.96 13.61
CA ALA A 91 -34.81 -3.72 14.14
C ALA A 91 -34.98 -5.08 13.43
N GLU A 92 -34.74 -5.11 12.12
CA GLU A 92 -34.83 -6.32 11.28
C GLU A 92 -33.61 -7.23 11.45
N HIS A 93 -32.43 -6.66 11.71
CA HIS A 93 -31.18 -7.38 11.91
C HIS A 93 -30.53 -6.92 13.22
N PRO A 94 -30.95 -7.45 14.39
CA PRO A 94 -30.49 -7.01 15.72
C PRO A 94 -29.09 -7.54 16.07
N TYR A 95 -28.19 -7.58 15.09
CA TYR A 95 -26.81 -8.05 15.22
C TYR A 95 -25.91 -7.29 14.24
N VAL A 96 -24.61 -7.32 14.53
CA VAL A 96 -23.58 -6.71 13.68
C VAL A 96 -23.25 -7.65 12.54
N THR A 97 -23.07 -7.08 11.34
CA THR A 97 -22.52 -7.79 10.19
C THR A 97 -21.51 -6.92 9.47
N TRP A 98 -20.87 -7.48 8.44
CA TRP A 98 -19.98 -6.74 7.57
C TRP A 98 -20.39 -6.94 6.12
N ASN A 99 -20.17 -5.92 5.32
CA ASN A 99 -20.31 -5.98 3.87
C ASN A 99 -19.07 -5.36 3.23
N MET A 100 -19.04 -5.29 1.89
CA MET A 100 -17.83 -4.96 1.13
C MET A 100 -16.75 -5.99 1.47
N SER A 101 -16.94 -7.21 0.95
CA SER A 101 -16.08 -8.36 1.21
C SER A 101 -14.71 -8.22 0.53
N ASP A 102 -13.97 -7.15 0.85
CA ASP A 102 -12.58 -6.86 0.46
C ASP A 102 -11.60 -7.25 1.57
N THR A 103 -11.91 -8.34 2.27
CA THR A 103 -11.14 -8.79 3.42
C THR A 103 -9.71 -9.18 3.05
N ALA A 104 -9.50 -9.87 1.93
CA ALA A 104 -8.15 -10.19 1.44
C ALA A 104 -7.30 -8.92 1.24
N TYR A 105 -7.89 -7.89 0.63
CA TYR A 105 -7.23 -6.60 0.41
C TYR A 105 -6.86 -5.92 1.74
N MET A 106 -7.82 -5.79 2.66
CA MET A 106 -7.55 -5.17 3.97
C MET A 106 -6.56 -5.97 4.80
N THR A 107 -6.62 -7.30 4.74
CA THR A 107 -5.73 -8.17 5.51
C THR A 107 -4.29 -8.06 4.99
N GLY A 108 -4.10 -7.90 3.69
CA GLY A 108 -2.79 -7.62 3.06
C GLY A 108 -2.15 -6.34 3.58
N LEU A 109 -2.89 -5.23 3.52
CA LEU A 109 -2.45 -3.93 4.05
C LEU A 109 -2.19 -3.98 5.57
N TYR A 110 -3.04 -4.67 6.33
CA TYR A 110 -2.87 -4.82 7.78
C TYR A 110 -1.65 -5.67 8.14
N CYS A 111 -1.38 -6.72 7.37
CA CYS A 111 -0.17 -7.54 7.53
C CYS A 111 1.10 -6.70 7.38
N ALA A 112 1.16 -5.84 6.36
CA ALA A 112 2.26 -4.90 6.17
C ALA A 112 2.31 -3.85 7.29
N ALA A 113 1.18 -3.23 7.65
CA ALA A 113 1.10 -2.22 8.70
C ALA A 113 1.60 -2.74 10.06
N GLN A 114 1.20 -3.95 10.46
CA GLN A 114 1.66 -4.55 11.73
C GLN A 114 3.13 -5.00 11.66
N THR A 115 3.60 -5.40 10.47
CA THR A 115 5.04 -5.68 10.25
C THR A 115 5.86 -4.40 10.46
N TRP A 116 5.47 -3.30 9.83
CA TRP A 116 6.15 -2.01 10.02
C TRP A 116 5.99 -1.45 11.43
N ARG A 117 4.85 -1.68 12.10
CA ARG A 117 4.67 -1.36 13.51
C ARG A 117 5.69 -2.10 14.37
N GLN A 118 5.89 -3.39 14.15
CA GLN A 118 6.91 -4.17 14.83
C GLN A 118 8.30 -3.56 14.57
N LEU A 119 8.64 -3.25 13.32
CA LEU A 119 9.96 -2.71 12.99
C LEU A 119 10.21 -1.35 13.66
N ALA A 120 9.19 -0.51 13.74
CA ALA A 120 9.27 0.82 14.32
C ALA A 120 9.31 0.83 15.87
N THR A 121 8.82 -0.21 16.53
CA THR A 121 8.55 -0.19 17.99
C THR A 121 9.15 -1.36 18.76
N GLY A 122 9.46 -2.47 18.09
CA GLY A 122 9.80 -3.75 18.73
C GLY A 122 8.63 -4.46 19.42
N ASP A 123 7.39 -3.98 19.28
CA ASP A 123 6.24 -4.55 20.01
C ASP A 123 5.95 -6.00 19.59
N PRO A 124 6.04 -6.98 20.52
CA PRO A 124 5.73 -8.38 20.22
C PRO A 124 4.28 -8.62 19.81
N GLU A 125 3.33 -7.79 20.27
CA GLU A 125 1.93 -7.89 19.86
C GLU A 125 1.76 -7.53 18.38
N ALA A 126 2.52 -6.56 17.86
CA ALA A 126 2.55 -6.23 16.44
C ALA A 126 3.06 -7.43 15.61
N ALA A 127 4.12 -8.09 16.07
CA ALA A 127 4.63 -9.31 15.43
C ALA A 127 3.58 -10.43 15.40
N ARG A 128 2.88 -10.65 16.52
CA ARG A 128 1.80 -11.65 16.62
C ARG A 128 0.66 -11.33 15.67
N ARG A 129 0.25 -10.07 15.58
CA ARG A 129 -0.82 -9.62 14.67
C ARG A 129 -0.42 -9.76 13.21
N ALA A 130 0.81 -9.41 12.85
CA ALA A 130 1.33 -9.60 11.49
C ALA A 130 1.36 -11.09 11.10
N ARG A 131 1.87 -11.96 11.99
CA ARG A 131 1.87 -13.42 11.82
C ARG A 131 0.46 -13.98 11.63
N THR A 132 -0.50 -13.52 12.45
CA THR A 132 -1.91 -13.94 12.35
C THR A 132 -2.52 -13.48 11.03
N ALA A 133 -2.25 -12.26 10.57
CA ALA A 133 -2.73 -11.74 9.29
C ALA A 133 -2.13 -12.50 8.09
N ALA A 134 -0.84 -12.84 8.12
CA ALA A 134 -0.20 -13.67 7.12
C ALA A 134 -0.84 -15.08 7.05
N ALA A 135 -1.12 -15.69 8.21
CA ALA A 135 -1.84 -16.96 8.28
C ALA A 135 -3.28 -16.84 7.73
N ALA A 136 -3.96 -15.72 7.98
CA ALA A 136 -5.29 -15.44 7.44
C ALA A 136 -5.30 -15.33 5.91
N LEU A 137 -4.30 -14.67 5.31
CA LEU A 137 -4.15 -14.61 3.85
C LEU A 137 -3.95 -16.00 3.24
N ARG A 138 -3.13 -16.84 3.87
CA ARG A 138 -2.98 -18.25 3.44
C ARG A 138 -4.27 -19.05 3.59
N HIS A 139 -4.99 -18.83 4.69
CA HIS A 139 -6.30 -19.45 4.91
C HIS A 139 -7.29 -19.08 3.80
N LEU A 140 -7.28 -17.84 3.31
CA LEU A 140 -8.16 -17.41 2.23
C LEU A 140 -7.90 -18.12 0.90
N VAL A 141 -6.70 -18.67 0.67
CA VAL A 141 -6.45 -19.58 -0.46
C VAL A 141 -6.96 -20.98 -0.12
N ALA A 142 -6.58 -21.51 1.04
CA ALA A 142 -6.89 -22.89 1.43
C ALA A 142 -8.40 -23.18 1.58
N VAL A 143 -9.18 -22.21 2.04
CA VAL A 143 -10.61 -22.38 2.35
C VAL A 143 -11.46 -22.72 1.12
N THR A 144 -10.97 -22.41 -0.08
CA THR A 144 -11.69 -22.64 -1.33
C THR A 144 -11.70 -24.11 -1.73
N GLY A 145 -10.73 -24.90 -1.25
CA GLY A 145 -10.52 -26.28 -1.69
C GLY A 145 -9.97 -26.42 -3.11
N ARG A 146 -9.65 -25.31 -3.79
CA ARG A 146 -9.04 -25.30 -5.11
C ARG A 146 -7.67 -24.64 -5.04
N ASP A 147 -6.65 -25.36 -5.48
CA ASP A 147 -5.26 -24.87 -5.46
C ASP A 147 -5.14 -23.52 -6.20
N GLY A 148 -4.49 -22.57 -5.54
CA GLY A 148 -4.24 -21.23 -6.06
C GLY A 148 -5.44 -20.29 -6.13
N LEU A 149 -6.67 -20.75 -5.85
CA LEU A 149 -7.84 -19.88 -5.86
C LEU A 149 -7.94 -19.11 -4.54
N LEU A 150 -7.74 -17.79 -4.60
CA LEU A 150 -7.97 -16.89 -3.49
C LEU A 150 -9.47 -16.67 -3.25
N ALA A 151 -9.91 -16.69 -1.99
CA ALA A 151 -11.20 -16.16 -1.56
C ALA A 151 -11.07 -14.68 -1.18
N ARG A 152 -12.10 -13.88 -1.46
CA ARG A 152 -12.14 -12.47 -1.03
C ARG A 152 -12.29 -12.33 0.48
N ALA A 153 -13.01 -13.26 1.09
CA ALA A 153 -13.31 -13.33 2.53
C ALA A 153 -13.76 -14.75 2.90
N SER A 154 -13.60 -15.12 4.17
CA SER A 154 -14.23 -16.31 4.75
C SER A 154 -14.83 -16.02 6.13
N ALA A 155 -15.83 -16.78 6.53
CA ALA A 155 -16.45 -16.73 7.84
C ALA A 155 -16.86 -18.13 8.30
N PRO A 156 -16.87 -18.42 9.61
CA PRO A 156 -17.56 -19.58 10.18
C PRO A 156 -18.99 -19.71 9.65
N ILE A 157 -19.47 -20.94 9.49
CA ILE A 157 -20.80 -21.22 8.91
C ILE A 157 -21.94 -20.73 9.82
N ASP A 158 -21.71 -20.72 11.12
CA ASP A 158 -22.65 -20.35 12.19
C ASP A 158 -22.64 -18.85 12.52
N GLU A 159 -21.66 -18.09 12.03
CA GLU A 159 -21.63 -16.63 12.21
C GLU A 159 -22.82 -15.98 11.47
N PRO A 160 -23.56 -15.03 12.06
CA PRO A 160 -24.53 -14.24 11.32
C PRO A 160 -23.83 -13.42 10.24
N TRP A 161 -24.35 -13.45 9.01
CA TRP A 161 -23.72 -12.75 7.90
C TRP A 161 -24.73 -12.21 6.91
N LEU A 162 -24.50 -10.98 6.48
CA LEU A 162 -25.38 -10.25 5.57
C LEU A 162 -24.55 -9.48 4.55
N ASP A 163 -24.32 -10.13 3.42
CA ASP A 163 -23.53 -9.63 2.29
C ASP A 163 -24.25 -10.03 0.99
N ASP A 164 -24.26 -9.12 0.01
CA ASP A 164 -25.14 -9.12 -1.16
C ASP A 164 -24.67 -9.99 -2.32
N GLY A 165 -24.09 -11.15 -2.04
CA GLY A 165 -23.91 -12.10 -3.13
C GLY A 165 -23.39 -13.46 -2.72
N THR A 166 -22.63 -14.08 -3.62
CA THR A 166 -22.53 -15.54 -3.58
C THR A 166 -21.41 -16.05 -2.69
N TRP A 167 -21.83 -16.59 -1.56
CA TRP A 167 -21.03 -17.39 -0.63
C TRP A 167 -21.12 -18.87 -0.96
N ARG A 168 -20.04 -19.61 -0.69
CA ARG A 168 -19.94 -21.06 -0.84
C ARG A 168 -19.48 -21.68 0.46
N GLU A 169 -19.93 -22.88 0.73
CA GLU A 169 -19.37 -23.67 1.83
C GLU A 169 -17.96 -24.17 1.46
N SER A 170 -17.09 -24.25 2.46
CA SER A 170 -15.80 -24.95 2.33
C SER A 170 -16.03 -26.46 2.22
N PRO A 171 -15.10 -27.22 1.62
CA PRO A 171 -15.25 -28.68 1.48
C PRO A 171 -15.49 -29.44 2.78
N ASP A 172 -15.03 -28.91 3.91
CA ASP A 172 -15.23 -29.49 5.24
C ASP A 172 -16.55 -29.07 5.91
N GLY A 173 -17.35 -28.21 5.27
CA GLY A 173 -18.61 -27.69 5.78
C GLY A 173 -18.49 -26.75 6.99
N ARG A 174 -17.28 -26.38 7.40
CA ARG A 174 -17.06 -25.58 8.63
C ARG A 174 -17.12 -24.08 8.40
N ARG A 175 -16.91 -23.64 7.17
CA ARG A 175 -16.84 -22.23 6.79
C ARG A 175 -17.65 -21.96 5.55
N ARG A 176 -17.96 -20.68 5.35
CA ARG A 176 -18.33 -20.13 4.05
C ARG A 176 -17.26 -19.16 3.56
N TRP A 177 -17.13 -19.02 2.25
CA TRP A 177 -16.18 -18.13 1.62
C TRP A 177 -16.77 -17.41 0.40
N ARG A 178 -16.26 -16.22 0.15
CA ARG A 178 -16.67 -15.33 -0.94
C ARG A 178 -15.72 -15.45 -2.12
N GLY A 179 -16.24 -15.83 -3.29
CA GLY A 179 -15.48 -15.90 -4.54
C GLY A 179 -15.52 -14.60 -5.35
N ASN A 180 -15.22 -14.71 -6.66
CA ASN A 180 -15.15 -13.60 -7.62
C ASN A 180 -14.12 -12.52 -7.22
N VAL A 181 -12.90 -12.99 -6.96
CA VAL A 181 -11.73 -12.14 -6.71
C VAL A 181 -11.43 -11.25 -7.92
N SER A 182 -10.93 -10.07 -7.63
CA SER A 182 -10.42 -9.06 -8.53
C SER A 182 -8.92 -8.86 -8.27
N SER A 183 -8.24 -8.16 -9.17
CA SER A 183 -6.78 -7.98 -9.12
C SER A 183 -6.28 -7.33 -7.83
N ASP A 184 -7.07 -6.43 -7.25
CA ASP A 184 -6.80 -5.74 -5.99
C ASP A 184 -6.62 -6.68 -4.80
N GLN A 185 -7.42 -7.74 -4.67
CA GLN A 185 -7.26 -8.67 -3.56
C GLN A 185 -6.00 -9.53 -3.68
N VAL A 186 -5.61 -9.91 -4.91
CA VAL A 186 -4.37 -10.69 -5.11
C VAL A 186 -3.16 -9.80 -4.89
N ASP A 187 -3.14 -8.60 -5.48
CA ASP A 187 -2.06 -7.62 -5.33
C ASP A 187 -1.77 -7.29 -3.86
N ALA A 188 -2.80 -6.94 -3.09
CA ALA A 188 -2.64 -6.65 -1.66
C ALA A 188 -2.22 -7.88 -0.84
N ALA A 189 -2.69 -9.09 -1.19
CA ALA A 189 -2.26 -10.32 -0.54
C ALA A 189 -0.77 -10.61 -0.81
N MET A 190 -0.31 -10.47 -2.06
CA MET A 190 1.09 -10.63 -2.43
C MET A 190 1.97 -9.60 -1.71
N PHE A 191 1.55 -8.33 -1.72
CA PHE A 191 2.23 -7.25 -1.02
C PHE A 191 2.38 -7.53 0.49
N GLY A 192 1.28 -7.87 1.17
CA GLY A 192 1.30 -8.13 2.61
C GLY A 192 2.14 -9.35 3.01
N LEU A 193 2.05 -10.43 2.22
CA LEU A 193 2.86 -11.64 2.43
C LEU A 193 4.33 -11.38 2.15
N PHE A 194 4.66 -10.59 1.11
CA PHE A 194 6.04 -10.17 0.83
C PHE A 194 6.63 -9.40 2.01
N VAL A 195 5.98 -8.31 2.45
CA VAL A 195 6.46 -7.48 3.56
C VAL A 195 6.69 -8.31 4.82
N TYR A 196 5.72 -9.13 5.22
CA TYR A 196 5.87 -10.00 6.40
C TYR A 196 7.05 -10.97 6.25
N THR A 197 7.16 -11.62 5.09
CA THR A 197 8.16 -12.67 4.88
C THR A 197 9.59 -12.14 4.87
N MET A 198 9.80 -10.94 4.32
CA MET A 198 11.13 -10.33 4.25
C MET A 198 11.64 -9.85 5.60
N HIS A 199 10.76 -9.63 6.58
CA HIS A 199 11.13 -8.98 7.84
C HIS A 199 10.93 -9.84 9.09
N LEU A 200 9.87 -10.66 9.15
CA LEU A 200 9.43 -11.33 10.39
C LEU A 200 9.27 -12.84 10.29
N ALA A 201 9.09 -13.38 9.09
CA ALA A 201 8.86 -14.81 8.93
C ALA A 201 10.11 -15.63 9.31
N ASP A 202 9.87 -16.69 10.08
CA ASP A 202 10.89 -17.74 10.25
C ASP A 202 10.97 -18.64 8.99
N ALA A 203 11.93 -19.56 8.96
CA ALA A 203 12.16 -20.43 7.81
C ALA A 203 10.93 -21.28 7.43
N ARG A 204 10.18 -21.77 8.43
CA ARG A 204 8.99 -22.59 8.21
C ARG A 204 7.84 -21.75 7.67
N GLU A 205 7.68 -20.54 8.18
CA GLU A 205 6.69 -19.60 7.67
C GLU A 205 7.02 -19.16 6.25
N ARG A 206 8.28 -18.86 5.95
CA ARG A 206 8.74 -18.53 4.60
C ARG A 206 8.42 -19.63 3.61
N GLU A 207 8.69 -20.89 3.95
CA GLU A 207 8.37 -22.05 3.14
C GLU A 207 6.84 -22.14 2.88
N ALA A 208 6.05 -22.11 3.96
CA ALA A 208 4.60 -22.25 3.88
C ALA A 208 3.90 -21.09 3.14
N ILE A 209 4.43 -19.87 3.25
CA ILE A 209 3.99 -18.70 2.49
C ILE A 209 4.42 -18.85 1.02
N GLY A 210 5.66 -19.26 0.77
CA GLY A 210 6.19 -19.49 -0.58
C GLY A 210 5.35 -20.51 -1.35
N GLU A 211 4.95 -21.61 -0.72
CA GLU A 211 4.02 -22.59 -1.30
C GLU A 211 2.66 -21.98 -1.68
N THR A 212 2.11 -21.13 -0.80
CA THR A 212 0.82 -20.47 -1.03
C THR A 212 0.91 -19.49 -2.20
N VAL A 213 1.93 -18.65 -2.20
CA VAL A 213 2.21 -17.68 -3.26
C VAL A 213 2.45 -18.40 -4.59
N ALA A 214 3.25 -19.47 -4.59
CA ALA A 214 3.48 -20.29 -5.76
C ALA A 214 2.19 -20.85 -6.35
N ALA A 215 1.32 -21.43 -5.52
CA ALA A 215 0.05 -21.99 -5.98
C ALA A 215 -0.84 -20.93 -6.64
N VAL A 216 -0.91 -19.71 -6.07
CA VAL A 216 -1.68 -18.60 -6.66
C VAL A 216 -1.10 -18.17 -8.01
N VAL A 217 0.23 -18.01 -8.11
CA VAL A 217 0.88 -17.60 -9.35
C VAL A 217 0.80 -18.68 -10.42
N ASP A 218 1.07 -19.93 -10.06
CA ASP A 218 0.98 -21.08 -10.97
C ASP A 218 -0.45 -21.16 -11.54
N ALA A 219 -1.50 -21.05 -10.71
CA ALA A 219 -2.89 -21.04 -11.19
C ALA A 219 -3.17 -19.91 -12.22
N ILE A 220 -2.71 -18.69 -11.96
CA ILE A 220 -2.92 -17.55 -12.88
C ILE A 220 -2.15 -17.74 -14.19
N VAL A 221 -0.91 -18.22 -14.11
CA VAL A 221 -0.04 -18.45 -15.28
C VAL A 221 -0.60 -19.59 -16.15
N ASP A 222 -0.99 -20.70 -15.52
CA ASP A 222 -1.53 -21.89 -16.19
C ASP A 222 -2.89 -21.59 -16.85
N ASP A 223 -3.69 -20.70 -16.26
CA ASP A 223 -4.96 -20.23 -16.84
C ASP A 223 -4.81 -19.13 -17.91
N GLY A 224 -3.58 -18.93 -18.40
CA GLY A 224 -3.26 -18.01 -19.47
C GLY A 224 -3.30 -16.56 -19.03
N LEU A 225 -2.70 -16.26 -17.88
CA LEU A 225 -2.62 -14.92 -17.27
C LEU A 225 -3.99 -14.37 -16.87
N ARG A 226 -4.86 -15.21 -16.28
CA ARG A 226 -6.19 -14.85 -15.80
C ARG A 226 -6.48 -15.50 -14.45
N ILE A 227 -7.23 -14.81 -13.61
CA ILE A 227 -7.85 -15.41 -12.43
C ILE A 227 -9.13 -16.11 -12.87
N ILE A 228 -9.15 -17.44 -12.79
CA ILE A 228 -10.35 -18.24 -13.04
C ILE A 228 -11.10 -18.46 -11.74
N GLY A 229 -12.38 -18.08 -11.74
CA GLY A 229 -13.28 -18.22 -10.61
C GLY A 229 -13.64 -19.68 -10.33
N TYR A 230 -14.35 -19.87 -9.22
CA TYR A 230 -14.88 -21.16 -8.78
C TYR A 230 -15.81 -21.83 -9.81
N ASP A 231 -16.41 -21.06 -10.71
CA ASP A 231 -17.32 -21.51 -11.77
C ASP A 231 -16.58 -21.90 -13.05
N GLY A 232 -15.26 -21.90 -13.03
CA GLY A 232 -14.42 -22.19 -14.20
C GLY A 232 -14.37 -21.06 -15.21
N ARG A 233 -14.92 -19.87 -14.91
CA ARG A 233 -14.91 -18.71 -15.81
C ARG A 233 -13.92 -17.66 -15.33
N PRO A 234 -13.32 -16.87 -16.24
CA PRO A 234 -12.52 -15.72 -15.85
C PRO A 234 -13.31 -14.77 -14.96
N THR A 235 -12.68 -14.32 -13.88
CA THR A 235 -13.23 -13.22 -13.07
C THR A 235 -13.25 -11.93 -13.88
N ARG A 236 -14.09 -10.99 -13.48
CA ARG A 236 -14.30 -9.74 -14.23
C ARG A 236 -13.01 -8.90 -14.37
N TRP A 237 -12.21 -8.82 -13.32
CA TRP A 237 -11.09 -7.88 -13.20
C TRP A 237 -9.73 -8.57 -13.05
N GLY A 238 -9.68 -9.90 -12.94
CA GLY A 238 -8.45 -10.68 -12.83
C GLY A 238 -7.89 -11.05 -14.20
N ARG A 239 -7.45 -10.07 -14.97
CA ARG A 239 -7.00 -10.22 -16.36
C ARG A 239 -5.61 -9.61 -16.54
N TYR A 240 -4.65 -10.40 -17.00
CA TYR A 240 -3.26 -9.98 -17.17
C TYR A 240 -2.71 -10.37 -18.56
N GLU A 241 -3.58 -10.76 -19.49
CA GLU A 241 -3.17 -11.17 -20.83
C GLU A 241 -2.62 -9.99 -21.64
N PRO A 242 -1.71 -10.21 -22.61
CA PRO A 242 -0.99 -9.14 -23.29
C PRO A 242 -1.89 -8.10 -23.96
N ALA A 243 -2.97 -8.54 -24.60
CA ALA A 243 -3.93 -7.64 -25.24
C ALA A 243 -4.67 -6.76 -24.21
N TYR A 244 -5.00 -7.31 -23.04
CA TYR A 244 -5.70 -6.58 -21.99
C TYR A 244 -4.79 -5.54 -21.34
N VAL A 245 -3.56 -5.93 -20.97
CA VAL A 245 -2.63 -4.97 -20.35
C VAL A 245 -2.16 -3.89 -21.32
N ALA A 246 -2.07 -4.18 -22.63
CA ALA A 246 -1.66 -3.18 -23.60
C ALA A 246 -2.79 -2.22 -24.00
N GLY A 247 -4.04 -2.70 -24.05
CA GLY A 247 -5.17 -1.96 -24.62
C GLY A 247 -6.15 -1.37 -23.60
N GLU A 248 -6.29 -2.00 -22.43
CA GLU A 248 -7.35 -1.67 -21.47
C GLU A 248 -6.78 -1.23 -20.12
N GLU A 249 -5.91 -2.03 -19.50
CA GLU A 249 -5.43 -1.82 -18.13
C GLU A 249 -3.91 -2.00 -17.98
N PRO A 250 -3.09 -0.98 -18.35
CA PRO A 250 -1.62 -1.07 -18.27
C PRO A 250 -1.06 -1.32 -16.88
N MET A 251 -1.79 -0.92 -15.83
CA MET A 251 -1.42 -1.21 -14.44
C MET A 251 -1.27 -2.72 -14.21
N ASN A 252 -2.12 -3.54 -14.82
CA ASN A 252 -2.11 -4.99 -14.62
C ASN A 252 -0.80 -5.66 -15.11
N ALA A 253 0.00 -4.98 -15.94
CA ALA A 253 1.35 -5.44 -16.25
C ALA A 253 2.27 -5.41 -15.02
N LEU A 254 2.18 -4.36 -14.18
CA LEU A 254 2.95 -4.26 -12.94
C LEU A 254 2.48 -5.31 -11.92
N LEU A 255 1.17 -5.52 -11.78
CA LEU A 255 0.62 -6.52 -10.86
C LEU A 255 1.09 -7.94 -11.22
N MET A 256 1.06 -8.31 -12.50
CA MET A 256 1.54 -9.62 -12.93
C MET A 256 3.05 -9.77 -12.68
N LEU A 257 3.85 -8.72 -12.95
CA LEU A 257 5.29 -8.72 -12.66
C LEU A 257 5.56 -8.86 -11.15
N GLN A 258 4.80 -8.14 -10.32
CA GLN A 258 4.88 -8.20 -8.86
C GLN A 258 4.64 -9.63 -8.37
N MET A 259 3.53 -10.26 -8.81
CA MET A 259 3.17 -11.63 -8.43
C MET A 259 4.31 -12.62 -8.73
N VAL A 260 4.84 -12.62 -9.96
CA VAL A 260 5.89 -13.57 -10.37
C VAL A 260 7.22 -13.28 -9.67
N LYS A 261 7.59 -11.99 -9.50
CA LYS A 261 8.84 -11.61 -8.82
C LYS A 261 8.80 -12.02 -7.34
N VAL A 262 7.68 -11.78 -6.65
CA VAL A 262 7.47 -12.22 -5.26
C VAL A 262 7.49 -13.74 -5.17
N ALA A 263 6.83 -14.46 -6.07
CA ALA A 263 6.89 -15.92 -6.09
C ALA A 263 8.32 -16.45 -6.30
N HIS A 264 9.10 -15.83 -7.19
CA HIS A 264 10.49 -16.20 -7.39
C HIS A 264 11.33 -15.97 -6.14
N GLU A 265 11.21 -14.80 -5.50
CA GLU A 265 11.95 -14.46 -4.28
C GLU A 265 11.64 -15.43 -3.14
N LEU A 266 10.35 -15.65 -2.85
CA LEU A 266 9.95 -16.43 -1.69
C LEU A 266 10.21 -17.94 -1.85
N THR A 267 10.27 -18.45 -3.08
CA THR A 267 10.46 -19.90 -3.32
C THR A 267 11.83 -20.28 -3.84
N GLY A 268 12.55 -19.37 -4.50
CA GLY A 268 13.76 -19.68 -5.26
C GLY A 268 13.53 -20.56 -6.49
N LEU A 269 12.28 -20.86 -6.86
CA LEU A 269 11.98 -21.80 -7.93
C LEU A 269 12.29 -21.19 -9.31
N PRO A 270 13.11 -21.84 -10.16
CA PRO A 270 13.54 -21.26 -11.44
C PRO A 270 12.40 -20.98 -12.44
N ARG A 271 11.24 -21.63 -12.30
CA ARG A 271 10.10 -21.41 -13.20
C ARG A 271 9.56 -19.99 -13.13
N PHE A 272 9.50 -19.39 -11.94
CA PHE A 272 9.06 -18.01 -11.78
C PHE A 272 10.07 -17.02 -12.36
N GLY A 273 11.37 -17.28 -12.21
CA GLY A 273 12.40 -16.47 -12.86
C GLY A 273 12.30 -16.50 -14.40
N ARG A 274 12.02 -17.68 -14.98
CA ARG A 274 11.78 -17.80 -16.43
C ARG A 274 10.51 -17.08 -16.86
N GLU A 275 9.43 -17.19 -16.08
CA GLU A 275 8.17 -16.52 -16.38
C GLU A 275 8.31 -14.99 -16.30
N TYR A 276 9.03 -14.48 -15.30
CA TYR A 276 9.35 -13.06 -15.19
C TYR A 276 10.13 -12.57 -16.42
N ALA A 277 11.18 -13.29 -16.81
CA ALA A 277 11.94 -12.98 -18.02
C ALA A 277 11.08 -13.01 -19.30
N ARG A 278 10.12 -13.95 -19.40
CA ARG A 278 9.17 -14.02 -20.51
C ARG A 278 8.27 -12.79 -20.55
N LEU A 279 7.69 -12.37 -19.42
CA LEU A 279 6.87 -11.15 -19.33
C LEU A 279 7.66 -9.89 -19.69
N LEU A 280 8.92 -9.80 -19.25
CA LEU A 280 9.81 -8.70 -19.65
C LEU A 280 10.07 -8.66 -21.16
N GLN A 281 10.33 -9.81 -21.79
CA GLN A 281 10.48 -9.90 -23.25
C GLN A 281 9.21 -9.50 -24.00
N MET A 282 8.04 -9.76 -23.41
CA MET A 282 6.75 -9.32 -23.94
C MET A 282 6.46 -7.83 -23.68
N GLY A 283 7.37 -7.11 -23.02
CA GLY A 283 7.29 -5.68 -22.82
C GLY A 283 6.49 -5.25 -21.59
N TYR A 284 6.16 -6.14 -20.65
CA TYR A 284 5.31 -5.81 -19.50
C TYR A 284 5.87 -4.65 -18.66
N ALA A 285 7.19 -4.59 -18.45
CA ALA A 285 7.80 -3.48 -17.71
C ALA A 285 7.61 -2.14 -18.43
N ARG A 286 7.74 -2.13 -19.77
CA ARG A 286 7.51 -0.93 -20.59
C ARG A 286 6.03 -0.54 -20.61
N ILE A 287 5.11 -1.50 -20.70
CA ILE A 287 3.67 -1.25 -20.58
C ILE A 287 3.35 -0.61 -19.23
N GLY A 288 3.96 -1.12 -18.15
CA GLY A 288 3.83 -0.61 -16.79
C GLY A 288 4.26 0.85 -16.60
N GLU A 289 5.10 1.42 -17.48
CA GLU A 289 5.38 2.87 -17.48
C GLU A 289 4.10 3.70 -17.69
N GLY A 290 3.06 3.11 -18.29
CA GLY A 290 1.75 3.70 -18.51
C GLY A 290 0.70 3.34 -17.46
N ALA A 291 1.08 2.70 -16.35
CA ALA A 291 0.16 2.16 -15.35
C ALA A 291 -0.87 3.18 -14.85
N ARG A 292 -0.43 4.40 -14.50
CA ARG A 292 -1.35 5.48 -14.16
C ARG A 292 -1.90 6.14 -15.43
N LEU A 293 -3.21 6.00 -15.62
CA LEU A 293 -3.94 6.66 -16.70
C LEU A 293 -3.93 8.18 -16.51
N ASP A 294 -3.64 8.92 -17.57
CA ASP A 294 -3.61 10.39 -17.55
C ASP A 294 -5.04 10.92 -17.76
N ARG A 295 -5.81 11.04 -16.67
CA ARG A 295 -7.24 11.41 -16.66
C ARG A 295 -7.47 12.73 -15.91
N PRO A 296 -8.52 13.49 -16.23
CA PRO A 296 -8.93 14.64 -15.44
C PRO A 296 -9.06 14.27 -13.95
N PRO A 297 -8.64 15.14 -13.00
CA PRO A 297 -8.52 14.74 -11.60
C PRO A 297 -9.83 14.25 -10.95
N ARG A 298 -10.98 14.84 -11.34
CA ARG A 298 -12.31 14.41 -10.86
C ARG A 298 -12.74 13.04 -11.40
N GLU A 299 -12.10 12.53 -12.44
CA GLU A 299 -12.39 11.25 -13.09
C GLU A 299 -11.37 10.16 -12.72
N ALA A 300 -10.24 10.53 -12.11
CA ALA A 300 -9.21 9.60 -11.68
C ALA A 300 -9.75 8.57 -10.67
N ASN A 301 -9.30 7.33 -10.83
CA ASN A 301 -9.62 6.21 -9.94
C ASN A 301 -8.45 5.95 -8.99
N HIS A 302 -8.57 6.43 -7.76
CA HIS A 302 -7.53 6.29 -6.74
C HIS A 302 -7.41 4.86 -6.17
N SER A 303 -8.34 3.96 -6.49
CA SER A 303 -8.13 2.53 -6.22
C SER A 303 -6.94 2.00 -7.02
N ASP A 304 -6.84 2.36 -8.29
CA ASP A 304 -5.73 1.93 -9.16
C ASP A 304 -4.41 2.51 -8.66
N ASP A 305 -4.42 3.75 -8.16
CA ASP A 305 -3.25 4.37 -7.57
C ASP A 305 -2.71 3.58 -6.36
N VAL A 306 -3.57 2.97 -5.53
CA VAL A 306 -3.10 2.10 -4.45
C VAL A 306 -2.51 0.82 -5.01
N LEU A 307 -3.16 0.18 -5.99
CA LEU A 307 -2.65 -1.06 -6.60
C LEU A 307 -1.28 -0.87 -7.25
N ILE A 308 -1.09 0.24 -7.96
CA ILE A 308 0.21 0.62 -8.53
C ILE A 308 1.27 0.72 -7.43
N ALA A 309 0.93 1.35 -6.30
CA ALA A 309 1.85 1.49 -5.16
C ALA A 309 2.25 0.14 -4.56
N LEU A 310 1.27 -0.75 -4.34
CA LEU A 310 1.50 -2.08 -3.77
C LEU A 310 2.28 -2.99 -4.71
N ALA A 311 2.08 -2.85 -6.03
CA ALA A 311 2.85 -3.57 -7.04
C ALA A 311 4.29 -3.05 -7.15
N LEU A 312 4.48 -1.73 -7.16
CA LEU A 312 5.80 -1.10 -7.29
C LEU A 312 6.70 -1.36 -6.08
N TYR A 313 6.15 -1.49 -4.87
CA TYR A 313 6.96 -1.73 -3.67
C TYR A 313 7.89 -2.95 -3.78
N PRO A 314 7.41 -4.21 -3.89
CA PRO A 314 8.30 -5.36 -4.04
C PRO A 314 9.11 -5.31 -5.34
N LEU A 315 8.59 -4.74 -6.43
CA LEU A 315 9.35 -4.61 -7.69
C LEU A 315 10.59 -3.73 -7.51
N LEU A 316 10.46 -2.59 -6.83
CA LEU A 316 11.56 -1.68 -6.55
C LEU A 316 12.45 -2.15 -5.39
N GLU A 317 11.98 -3.01 -4.49
CA GLU A 317 12.85 -3.66 -3.49
C GLU A 317 13.69 -4.78 -4.10
N LEU A 318 13.14 -5.54 -5.06
CA LEU A 318 13.76 -6.77 -5.58
C LEU A 318 14.48 -6.62 -6.92
N GLU A 319 14.19 -5.60 -7.72
CA GLU A 319 14.81 -5.48 -9.05
C GLU A 319 16.24 -4.92 -8.99
N THR A 320 17.18 -5.75 -9.43
CA THR A 320 18.62 -5.47 -9.45
C THR A 320 19.13 -5.15 -10.86
N ASP A 321 18.42 -5.57 -11.92
CA ASP A 321 18.75 -5.18 -13.28
C ASP A 321 18.40 -3.71 -13.51
N ALA A 322 19.42 -2.86 -13.70
CA ALA A 322 19.25 -1.42 -13.82
C ALA A 322 18.36 -1.01 -15.01
N ALA A 323 18.36 -1.77 -16.12
CA ALA A 323 17.56 -1.44 -17.28
C ALA A 323 16.07 -1.77 -17.04
N VAL A 324 15.78 -2.87 -16.35
CA VAL A 324 14.41 -3.22 -15.95
C VAL A 324 13.92 -2.27 -14.87
N ARG A 325 14.74 -2.02 -13.85
CA ARG A 325 14.42 -1.13 -12.73
C ARG A 325 14.02 0.27 -13.20
N LEU A 326 14.70 0.80 -14.22
CA LEU A 326 14.39 2.11 -14.81
C LEU A 326 12.92 2.21 -15.28
N HIS A 327 12.32 1.12 -15.78
CA HIS A 327 10.90 1.11 -16.14
C HIS A 327 10.00 1.29 -14.91
N TYR A 328 10.32 0.65 -13.79
CA TYR A 328 9.56 0.79 -12.54
C TYR A 328 9.72 2.17 -11.93
N GLU A 329 10.92 2.76 -11.99
CA GLU A 329 11.18 4.13 -11.55
C GLU A 329 10.39 5.15 -12.40
N ARG A 330 10.30 4.94 -13.72
CA ARG A 330 9.46 5.76 -14.61
C ARG A 330 7.97 5.61 -14.31
N ALA A 331 7.50 4.39 -14.06
CA ALA A 331 6.13 4.14 -13.65
C ALA A 331 5.82 4.85 -12.32
N ALA A 332 6.69 4.75 -11.32
CA ALA A 332 6.58 5.43 -10.04
C ALA A 332 6.56 6.95 -10.19
N HIS A 333 7.45 7.52 -11.00
CA HIS A 333 7.49 8.94 -11.29
C HIS A 333 6.20 9.42 -11.94
N ARG A 334 5.71 8.73 -12.98
CA ARG A 334 4.45 9.09 -13.65
C ARG A 334 3.25 8.95 -12.73
N TRP A 335 3.22 7.90 -11.92
CA TRP A 335 2.18 7.67 -10.93
C TRP A 335 2.11 8.82 -9.93
N PHE A 336 3.27 9.24 -9.42
CA PHE A 336 3.33 10.27 -8.39
C PHE A 336 3.15 11.70 -8.92
N HIS A 337 3.74 12.08 -10.06
CA HIS A 337 3.70 13.45 -10.60
C HIS A 337 2.68 13.68 -11.72
N GLY A 338 2.12 12.61 -12.29
CA GLY A 338 1.23 12.71 -13.44
C GLY A 338 1.94 13.13 -14.72
N ARG A 339 1.16 13.70 -15.66
CA ARG A 339 1.64 14.22 -16.96
C ARG A 339 0.86 15.47 -17.34
N THR A 340 -0.23 15.30 -18.09
CA THR A 340 -1.11 16.39 -18.49
C THR A 340 -1.94 16.84 -17.30
N TYR A 341 -2.43 15.88 -16.53
CA TYR A 341 -3.08 16.10 -15.25
C TYR A 341 -2.14 15.79 -14.10
N PRO A 342 -2.32 16.45 -12.94
CA PRO A 342 -1.48 16.23 -11.78
C PRO A 342 -1.49 14.78 -11.31
N GLY A 343 -0.40 14.40 -10.67
CA GLY A 343 -0.26 13.15 -9.96
C GLY A 343 -0.89 13.19 -8.58
N ILE A 344 -0.48 12.23 -7.76
CA ILE A 344 -0.86 12.13 -6.34
C ILE A 344 -0.06 13.13 -5.49
N ASP A 345 1.05 13.64 -6.01
CA ASP A 345 1.94 14.59 -5.35
C ASP A 345 1.24 15.84 -4.82
N VAL A 346 0.22 16.34 -5.53
CA VAL A 346 -0.59 17.50 -5.09
C VAL A 346 -1.71 17.14 -4.11
N GLU A 347 -1.99 15.86 -3.88
CA GLU A 347 -3.19 15.38 -3.15
C GLU A 347 -2.96 15.15 -1.66
N GLY A 348 -1.70 15.22 -1.22
CA GLY A 348 -1.30 14.99 0.18
C GLY A 348 -1.49 13.54 0.65
N ASN A 349 -1.60 12.57 -0.27
CA ASN A 349 -1.77 11.16 0.10
C ASN A 349 -0.53 10.65 0.85
N PRO A 350 -0.66 10.24 2.14
CA PRO A 350 0.51 9.96 2.97
C PRO A 350 1.21 8.66 2.59
N LEU A 351 0.48 7.59 2.23
CA LEU A 351 1.12 6.35 1.80
C LEU A 351 1.93 6.57 0.52
N ALA A 352 1.33 7.23 -0.48
CA ALA A 352 1.99 7.48 -1.75
C ALA A 352 3.21 8.38 -1.61
N THR A 353 3.09 9.43 -0.80
CA THR A 353 4.18 10.36 -0.51
C THR A 353 5.35 9.67 0.17
N PHE A 354 5.09 8.86 1.19
CA PHE A 354 6.16 8.17 1.91
C PHE A 354 6.81 7.09 1.04
N LEU A 355 6.06 6.36 0.22
CA LEU A 355 6.63 5.42 -0.74
C LEU A 355 7.52 6.14 -1.76
N HIS A 356 7.06 7.26 -2.32
CA HIS A 356 7.87 8.08 -3.21
C HIS A 356 9.17 8.52 -2.53
N ARG A 357 9.09 9.07 -1.31
CA ARG A 357 10.28 9.45 -0.53
C ARG A 357 11.22 8.28 -0.29
N HIS A 358 10.70 7.10 -0.01
CA HIS A 358 11.50 5.89 0.21
C HIS A 358 12.32 5.53 -1.03
N TRP A 359 11.72 5.65 -2.23
CA TRP A 359 12.39 5.31 -3.48
C TRP A 359 13.31 6.40 -4.02
N THR A 360 12.99 7.69 -3.82
CA THR A 360 13.70 8.81 -4.46
C THR A 360 14.54 9.64 -3.49
N GLY A 361 14.25 9.57 -2.19
CA GLY A 361 14.80 10.48 -1.19
C GLY A 361 14.20 11.89 -1.22
N ASP A 362 13.22 12.17 -2.10
CA ASP A 362 12.57 13.48 -2.16
C ASP A 362 11.68 13.72 -0.93
N ARG A 363 11.90 14.86 -0.27
CA ARG A 363 11.22 15.28 0.96
C ARG A 363 10.26 16.43 0.76
N THR A 364 10.11 16.91 -0.47
CA THR A 364 9.30 18.08 -0.83
C THR A 364 7.86 17.98 -0.31
N TYR A 365 7.30 16.76 -0.30
CA TYR A 365 5.90 16.49 0.00
C TYR A 365 5.63 16.03 1.43
N ASP A 366 6.68 15.85 2.26
CA ASP A 366 6.59 15.34 3.64
C ASP A 366 5.56 16.12 4.48
N ALA A 367 5.59 17.45 4.38
CA ALA A 367 4.71 18.32 5.17
C ALA A 367 3.23 18.09 4.85
N ALA A 368 2.86 17.97 3.57
CA ALA A 368 1.47 17.74 3.14
C ALA A 368 0.94 16.36 3.56
N ALA A 369 1.80 15.34 3.52
CA ALA A 369 1.46 14.00 4.02
C ALA A 369 1.23 14.00 5.55
N LEU A 370 2.11 14.67 6.31
CA LEU A 370 1.97 14.81 7.76
C LEU A 370 0.71 15.60 8.13
N ASP A 371 0.43 16.70 7.43
CA ASP A 371 -0.78 17.50 7.66
C ASP A 371 -2.05 16.72 7.33
N THR A 372 -2.00 15.86 6.31
CA THR A 372 -3.09 14.92 6.04
C THR A 372 -3.31 13.96 7.21
N LEU A 373 -2.26 13.35 7.76
CA LEU A 373 -2.42 12.46 8.92
C LEU A 373 -2.92 13.23 10.15
N ARG A 374 -2.42 14.43 10.44
CA ARG A 374 -2.94 15.26 11.55
C ARG A 374 -4.43 15.54 11.39
N GLY A 375 -4.84 15.88 10.17
CA GLY A 375 -6.19 16.33 9.84
C GLY A 375 -7.22 15.23 9.59
N VAL A 376 -6.87 13.92 9.62
CA VAL A 376 -7.87 12.86 9.43
C VAL A 376 -8.94 12.99 10.52
N PRO A 377 -10.20 13.27 10.15
CA PRO A 377 -11.25 13.55 11.13
C PRO A 377 -11.94 12.23 11.54
N LEU A 378 -12.22 12.06 12.84
CA LEU A 378 -12.76 10.81 13.38
C LEU A 378 -14.17 10.48 12.87
N ASP A 379 -14.95 11.50 12.53
CA ASP A 379 -16.30 11.40 11.94
C ASP A 379 -16.30 10.95 10.47
N MET A 380 -15.14 10.89 9.81
CA MET A 380 -14.98 10.18 8.54
C MET A 380 -15.22 8.68 8.70
N LYS A 381 -14.94 8.12 9.89
CA LYS A 381 -14.96 6.68 10.15
C LYS A 381 -16.16 6.25 10.98
N TRP A 382 -16.56 7.08 11.94
CA TRP A 382 -17.48 6.69 13.00
C TRP A 382 -18.65 7.66 13.16
N ASN A 383 -19.75 7.16 13.74
CA ASN A 383 -20.87 7.99 14.16
C ASN A 383 -20.51 8.72 15.48
N ALA A 384 -21.19 9.83 15.74
CA ALA A 384 -20.92 10.67 16.92
C ALA A 384 -20.93 9.90 18.26
N GLY A 385 -21.85 8.95 18.44
CA GLY A 385 -21.91 8.14 19.67
C GLY A 385 -20.69 7.24 19.90
N THR A 386 -20.10 6.70 18.84
CA THR A 386 -18.84 5.95 18.90
C THR A 386 -17.69 6.88 19.29
N ILE A 387 -17.63 8.07 18.69
CA ILE A 387 -16.61 9.08 19.01
C ILE A 387 -16.72 9.52 20.47
N GLU A 388 -17.93 9.80 20.97
CA GLU A 388 -18.15 10.19 22.37
C GLU A 388 -17.69 9.09 23.34
N THR A 389 -17.99 7.83 23.01
CA THR A 389 -17.55 6.66 23.80
C THR A 389 -16.03 6.60 23.87
N TYR A 390 -15.35 6.78 22.74
CA TYR A 390 -13.89 6.79 22.69
C TYR A 390 -13.26 8.02 23.34
N ALA A 391 -13.84 9.20 23.16
CA ALA A 391 -13.41 10.45 23.81
C ALA A 391 -13.41 10.27 25.33
N ARG A 392 -14.47 9.67 25.89
CA ARG A 392 -14.57 9.36 27.32
C ARG A 392 -13.59 8.28 27.77
N ARG A 393 -13.40 7.22 26.97
CA ARG A 393 -12.51 6.09 27.31
C ARG A 393 -11.04 6.47 27.27
N PHE A 394 -10.62 7.31 26.32
CA PHE A 394 -9.21 7.62 26.05
C PHE A 394 -8.81 9.04 26.41
N GLY A 395 -9.76 9.91 26.79
CA GLY A 395 -9.48 11.24 27.32
C GLY A 395 -9.02 12.24 26.26
N PHE A 396 -9.79 12.40 25.19
CA PHE A 396 -9.54 13.40 24.14
C PHE A 396 -10.79 14.26 23.88
N SER A 397 -10.61 15.42 23.27
CA SER A 397 -11.70 16.25 22.79
C SER A 397 -11.90 16.11 21.28
N PHE A 398 -13.15 16.18 20.83
CA PHE A 398 -13.48 16.19 19.41
C PHE A 398 -14.57 17.21 19.12
N THR A 399 -14.37 18.03 18.09
CA THR A 399 -15.34 18.99 17.57
C THR A 399 -15.26 18.91 16.05
N ALA A 400 -16.34 18.45 15.42
CA ALA A 400 -16.40 18.32 13.97
C ALA A 400 -16.16 19.67 13.28
N ASP A 401 -15.27 19.68 12.28
CA ASP A 401 -15.03 20.88 11.49
C ASP A 401 -16.26 21.23 10.65
N PRO A 402 -16.60 22.52 10.53
CA PRO A 402 -17.66 22.94 9.63
C PRO A 402 -17.27 22.55 8.19
N VAL A 403 -18.25 22.05 7.43
CA VAL A 403 -18.08 21.79 6.01
C VAL A 403 -18.11 23.13 5.29
N ALA A 404 -16.98 23.53 4.73
CA ALA A 404 -16.88 24.71 3.91
C ALA A 404 -17.47 24.43 2.51
N PRO A 405 -18.07 25.43 1.85
CA PRO A 405 -18.41 25.32 0.44
C PRO A 405 -17.20 24.91 -0.39
N LEU A 406 -17.40 24.03 -1.36
CA LEU A 406 -16.35 23.63 -2.29
C LEU A 406 -15.87 24.87 -3.06
N THR A 407 -14.60 25.25 -2.87
CA THR A 407 -14.00 26.38 -3.56
C THR A 407 -12.79 25.89 -4.36
N GLY A 408 -12.74 26.23 -5.65
CA GLY A 408 -11.64 25.88 -6.56
C GLY A 408 -11.68 24.46 -7.15
N ASP A 409 -10.63 24.16 -7.92
CA ASP A 409 -10.47 22.92 -8.69
C ASP A 409 -9.39 21.99 -8.14
N GLY A 410 -8.79 22.34 -7.00
CA GLY A 410 -7.78 21.54 -6.31
C GLY A 410 -8.37 20.38 -5.48
N PRO A 411 -7.51 19.48 -4.97
CA PRO A 411 -7.93 18.44 -4.05
C PRO A 411 -8.43 19.06 -2.73
N LEU A 412 -9.47 18.46 -2.16
CA LEU A 412 -10.00 18.86 -0.87
C LEU A 412 -9.00 18.50 0.24
N PRO A 413 -8.76 19.43 1.19
CA PRO A 413 -8.09 19.09 2.45
C PRO A 413 -8.82 17.92 3.12
N ILE A 414 -8.06 17.02 3.76
CA ILE A 414 -8.62 15.81 4.39
C ILE A 414 -9.75 16.11 5.39
N ALA A 415 -9.63 17.23 6.13
CA ALA A 415 -10.61 17.69 7.10
C ALA A 415 -11.93 18.16 6.48
N GLN A 416 -11.95 18.40 5.17
CA GLN A 416 -13.13 18.80 4.38
C GLN A 416 -13.67 17.65 3.52
N ARG A 417 -13.07 16.45 3.61
CA ARG A 417 -13.58 15.25 2.95
C ARG A 417 -14.65 14.60 3.83
N GLY A 418 -15.63 14.02 3.17
CA GLY A 418 -16.76 13.32 3.76
C GLY A 418 -16.44 11.89 4.18
N ARG A 419 -17.48 11.16 4.54
CA ARG A 419 -17.39 9.75 4.97
C ARG A 419 -16.89 8.88 3.83
N THR A 420 -15.83 8.11 4.09
CA THR A 420 -15.26 7.13 3.17
C THR A 420 -14.62 5.98 3.93
N TRP A 421 -14.66 4.78 3.34
CA TRP A 421 -14.04 3.59 3.93
C TRP A 421 -12.51 3.67 3.91
N SER A 422 -11.94 4.34 2.92
CA SER A 422 -10.50 4.64 2.84
C SER A 422 -10.27 5.98 2.17
N PHE A 423 -9.49 6.87 2.80
CA PHE A 423 -9.09 8.12 2.16
C PHE A 423 -7.96 7.92 1.13
N LEU A 424 -7.33 6.73 1.09
CA LEU A 424 -6.29 6.40 0.10
C LEU A 424 -6.90 6.11 -1.28
N VAL A 425 -8.14 5.61 -1.32
CA VAL A 425 -8.87 5.27 -2.57
C VAL A 425 -10.00 6.26 -2.90
N HIS A 426 -10.30 7.18 -1.98
CA HIS A 426 -11.31 8.22 -2.21
C HIS A 426 -10.72 9.32 -3.06
N ASN A 427 -11.41 9.69 -4.14
CA ASN A 427 -10.97 10.78 -5.01
C ASN A 427 -11.04 12.13 -4.25
N PRO A 428 -9.89 12.79 -4.00
CA PRO A 428 -9.83 13.97 -3.15
C PRO A 428 -10.46 15.21 -3.80
N TYR A 429 -10.77 15.18 -5.09
CA TYR A 429 -11.49 16.25 -5.80
C TYR A 429 -13.02 16.12 -5.63
N ARG A 430 -13.49 15.15 -4.85
CA ARG A 430 -14.90 14.92 -4.53
C ARG A 430 -15.09 14.95 -3.02
N VAL A 431 -16.25 15.44 -2.57
CA VAL A 431 -16.56 15.53 -1.13
C VAL A 431 -16.64 14.14 -0.50
N GLY A 432 -17.35 13.17 -1.09
CA GLY A 432 -17.62 11.87 -0.46
C GLY A 432 -18.99 11.83 0.19
N GLY A 433 -19.21 10.91 1.14
CA GLY A 433 -20.48 10.82 1.86
C GLY A 433 -20.66 11.89 2.93
N ASP A 434 -21.89 12.13 3.40
CA ASP A 434 -22.11 13.03 4.53
C ASP A 434 -21.55 12.41 5.83
N ARG A 435 -20.56 13.07 6.44
CA ARG A 435 -19.92 12.62 7.68
C ARG A 435 -20.66 13.06 8.94
N HIS A 436 -21.53 14.07 8.84
CA HIS A 436 -22.31 14.61 9.96
C HIS A 436 -23.65 13.87 10.13
N ALA A 437 -24.14 13.20 9.08
CA ALA A 437 -25.28 12.33 9.17
C ALA A 437 -24.94 10.99 9.86
N VAL A 438 -25.91 10.45 10.62
CA VAL A 438 -25.81 9.09 11.16
C VAL A 438 -25.79 8.10 10.00
N ALA A 439 -24.74 7.28 9.94
CA ALA A 439 -24.62 6.25 8.93
C ALA A 439 -25.03 4.87 9.49
N PRO A 440 -25.66 4.00 8.68
CA PRO A 440 -25.92 2.61 9.06
C PRO A 440 -24.65 1.75 9.08
N PHE A 441 -23.50 2.34 8.72
CA PHE A 441 -22.21 1.68 8.67
C PHE A 441 -21.10 2.55 9.26
N GLU A 442 -20.12 1.89 9.84
CA GLU A 442 -18.84 2.47 10.27
C GLU A 442 -17.68 1.71 9.62
N THR A 443 -16.52 2.37 9.52
CA THR A 443 -15.33 1.83 8.84
C THR A 443 -14.11 1.99 9.73
N ASN A 444 -13.09 1.17 9.51
CA ASN A 444 -11.85 1.21 10.30
C ASN A 444 -10.88 2.30 9.79
N GLY A 445 -9.81 2.53 10.57
CA GLY A 445 -8.71 3.45 10.23
C GLY A 445 -7.48 2.79 9.62
N LEU A 446 -7.61 1.66 8.91
CA LEU A 446 -6.44 0.95 8.36
C LEU A 446 -5.64 1.81 7.36
N ASP A 447 -6.33 2.67 6.61
CA ASP A 447 -5.72 3.67 5.73
C ASP A 447 -4.79 4.63 6.49
N TYR A 448 -5.18 5.05 7.69
CA TYR A 448 -4.30 5.78 8.59
C TYR A 448 -3.11 4.92 9.06
N LEU A 449 -3.41 3.72 9.55
CA LEU A 449 -2.42 2.84 10.17
C LEU A 449 -1.31 2.42 9.20
N VAL A 450 -1.66 2.06 7.97
CA VAL A 450 -0.68 1.63 6.96
C VAL A 450 0.28 2.78 6.60
N SER A 451 -0.25 4.00 6.41
CA SER A 451 0.57 5.18 6.15
C SER A 451 1.44 5.57 7.34
N TYR A 452 0.86 5.60 8.54
CA TYR A 452 1.56 5.98 9.75
C TYR A 452 2.68 5.00 10.10
N TRP A 453 2.42 3.69 10.08
CA TRP A 453 3.43 2.69 10.43
C TRP A 453 4.52 2.56 9.37
N PHE A 454 4.19 2.73 8.08
CA PHE A 454 5.22 2.85 7.05
C PHE A 454 6.14 4.04 7.34
N GLY A 455 5.58 5.22 7.57
CA GLY A 455 6.35 6.43 7.87
C GLY A 455 7.20 6.30 9.13
N ARG A 456 6.69 5.66 10.20
CA ARG A 456 7.43 5.38 11.43
C ARG A 456 8.59 4.40 11.21
N ALA A 457 8.37 3.31 10.48
CA ALA A 457 9.40 2.29 10.23
C ALA A 457 10.57 2.81 9.39
N HIS A 458 10.31 3.82 8.53
CA HIS A 458 11.32 4.41 7.65
C HIS A 458 11.82 5.79 8.14
N GLY A 459 11.56 6.16 9.40
CA GLY A 459 12.05 7.41 9.98
C GLY A 459 11.50 8.69 9.34
N MET A 460 10.33 8.60 8.73
CA MET A 460 9.61 9.72 8.10
C MET A 460 8.66 10.42 9.08
N ILE A 461 8.17 9.67 10.07
CA ILE A 461 7.40 10.17 11.21
C ILE A 461 8.22 9.87 12.47
N ARG A 462 8.36 10.84 13.38
CA ARG A 462 9.06 10.66 14.64
C ARG A 462 8.14 10.13 15.73
N ALA A 463 8.70 9.73 16.87
CA ALA A 463 7.90 9.21 17.97
C ALA A 463 7.11 10.31 18.70
N GLU A 464 7.64 11.53 18.65
CA GLU A 464 7.15 12.74 19.26
C GLU A 464 6.18 13.56 18.39
N ASP A 465 5.99 13.18 17.11
CA ASP A 465 4.98 13.77 16.22
C ASP A 465 3.57 13.21 16.52
#